data_AF-A0A351T885-F1
#
_entry.id   AF-A0A351T885-F1
#
_cell.length_a   1.000
_cell.length_b   1.000
_cell.length_c   1.000
_cell.angle_alpha   90.00
_cell.angle_beta   90.00
_cell.angle_gamma   90.00
#
_symmetry.space_group_name_H-M   'P 1'
#
loop_
_entity.id
_entity.type
_entity.pdbx_description
1 polymer ?
#
loop_
_entity_poly.entity_id
_entity_poly.type
_entity_poly.pdbx_seq_one_letter_code
_entity_poly.pdbx_strand_id
1 'polypeptide(L)' 'REFMTMVPHAEFVDVSGAGHMVAGDKNDAFAEAVVSFLNRL' A
#
# COMPACT_ATOMS: atom_id res chain seq x y z
N ARG A 1 12.08 5.16 3.46
CA ARG A 1 12.34 6.22 2.45
C ARG A 1 13.42 5.84 1.45
N GLU A 2 14.46 5.08 1.82
CA GLU A 2 15.53 4.65 0.88
C GLU A 2 15.00 3.97 -0.40
N PHE A 3 13.99 3.09 -0.29
CA PHE A 3 13.38 2.44 -1.44
C PHE A 3 12.77 3.45 -2.45
N MET A 4 12.06 4.46 -1.95
CA MET A 4 11.47 5.52 -2.80
C MET A 4 12.54 6.42 -3.41
N THR A 5 13.70 6.56 -2.78
CA THR A 5 14.85 7.26 -3.38
C THR A 5 15.39 6.49 -4.58
N MET A 6 15.43 5.14 -4.51
CA MET A 6 15.88 4.29 -5.62
C MET A 6 14.80 4.12 -6.71
N VAL A 7 13.53 4.18 -6.34
CA VAL A 7 12.38 4.04 -7.24
C VAL A 7 11.46 5.26 -7.07
N PRO A 8 11.72 6.37 -7.80
CA PRO A 8 11.06 7.66 -7.55
C PRO A 8 9.55 7.67 -7.81
N HIS A 9 9.04 6.71 -8.57
CA HIS A 9 7.61 6.54 -8.88
C HIS A 9 6.91 5.56 -7.91
N ALA A 10 7.63 4.99 -6.95
CA ALA A 10 7.01 4.18 -5.91
C ALA A 10 6.26 5.05 -4.90
N GLU A 11 5.13 4.54 -4.41
CA GLU A 11 4.33 5.16 -3.35
C GLU A 11 4.38 4.34 -2.07
N PHE A 12 4.21 4.99 -0.92
CA PHE A 12 4.11 4.33 0.38
C PHE A 12 2.76 4.64 1.01
N VAL A 13 2.04 3.59 1.42
CA VAL A 13 0.79 3.67 2.16
C VAL A 13 0.92 2.82 3.41
N ASP A 14 0.56 3.40 4.56
CA ASP A 14 0.53 2.68 5.83
C ASP A 14 -0.85 2.01 6.02
N VAL A 15 -0.85 0.68 6.11
CA VAL A 15 -2.06 -0.12 6.38
C VAL A 15 -2.02 -0.57 7.83
N SER A 16 -2.13 0.40 8.74
CA SER A 16 -1.99 0.18 10.17
C SER A 16 -3.03 -0.80 10.74
N GLY A 17 -2.61 -1.59 11.72
CA GLY A 17 -3.48 -2.55 12.42
C GLY A 17 -3.65 -3.92 11.74
N ALA A 18 -2.90 -4.21 10.67
CA ALA A 18 -2.68 -5.58 10.22
C ALA A 18 -1.60 -6.25 11.09
N GLY A 19 -1.86 -7.44 11.61
CA GLY A 19 -0.94 -8.16 12.49
C GLY A 19 -0.20 -9.28 11.77
N HIS A 20 -0.95 -10.21 11.19
CA HIS A 20 -0.43 -11.42 10.57
C HIS A 20 -0.34 -11.29 9.04
N MET A 21 -1.40 -10.79 8.40
CA MET A 21 -1.43 -10.59 6.95
C MET A 21 -2.24 -9.36 6.60
N VAL A 22 -1.66 -8.43 5.85
CA VAL A 22 -2.34 -7.18 5.43
C VAL A 22 -3.64 -7.47 4.67
N ALA A 23 -3.58 -8.33 3.65
CA ALA A 23 -4.75 -8.73 2.87
C ALA A 23 -5.76 -9.62 3.63
N GLY A 24 -5.39 -10.17 4.79
CA GLY A 24 -6.29 -10.97 5.63
C GLY A 24 -6.96 -10.13 6.73
N ASP A 25 -6.16 -9.34 7.45
CA ASP A 25 -6.59 -8.58 8.62
C ASP A 25 -7.20 -7.23 8.25
N LYS A 26 -6.70 -6.60 7.17
CA LYS A 26 -7.08 -5.25 6.70
C LYS A 26 -7.30 -5.24 5.19
N ASN A 27 -8.00 -6.26 4.69
CA ASN A 27 -8.23 -6.43 3.25
C ASN A 27 -8.86 -5.19 2.60
N ASP A 28 -9.88 -4.59 3.24
CA ASP A 28 -10.58 -3.43 2.66
C ASP A 28 -9.64 -2.23 2.48
N ALA A 29 -8.86 -1.89 3.51
CA ALA A 29 -7.89 -0.80 3.45
C ALA A 29 -6.74 -1.08 2.46
N PHE A 30 -6.30 -2.34 2.38
CA PHE A 30 -5.32 -2.77 1.39
C PHE A 30 -5.86 -2.68 -0.04
N ALA A 31 -7.05 -3.22 -0.29
CA ALA A 31 -7.69 -3.22 -1.59
C ALA A 31 -7.99 -1.80 -2.07
N GLU A 32 -8.45 -0.92 -1.18
CA GLU A 32 -8.67 0.50 -1.47
C GLU A 32 -7.35 1.18 -1.91
N ALA A 33 -6.25 0.95 -1.18
CA ALA A 33 -4.95 1.52 -1.54
C ALA A 33 -4.47 1.03 -2.92
N VAL A 34 -4.64 -0.25 -3.23
CA VAL A 34 -4.27 -0.83 -4.53
C VAL A 34 -5.14 -0.29 -5.66
N VAL A 35 -6.46 -0.26 -5.49
CA VAL A 35 -7.38 0.27 -6.51
C VAL A 35 -7.12 1.75 -6.76
N SER A 36 -6.91 2.53 -5.69
CA SER A 36 -6.58 3.95 -5.77
C SER A 36 -5.28 4.18 -6.56
N PHE A 37 -4.25 3.37 -6.31
CA PHE A 37 -3.00 3.41 -7.06
C PHE A 37 -3.21 3.11 -8.55
N LEU A 38 -3.92 2.03 -8.88
CA LEU A 38 -4.18 1.65 -10.27
C LEU A 38 -5.01 2.69 -11.04
N ASN A 39 -5.92 3.40 -10.37
CA ASN A 39 -6.71 4.47 -10.98
C ASN A 39 -5.91 5.74 -11.30
N ARG A 40 -4.67 5.87 -10.81
CA ARG A 40 -3.76 6.99 -11.10
C ARG A 40 -2.77 6.69 -12.24
N LEU A 41 -2.74 5.45 -12.74
CA LEU A 41 -1.98 5.05 -13.92
C LEU A 41 -2.68 5.51 -15.20
#